data_AF-A0A2G3AN11-F1
#
_entry.id   AF-A0A2G3AN11-F1
#
_cell.length_a   1.000
_cell.length_b   1.000
_cell.length_c   1.000
_cell.angle_alpha   90.00
_cell.angle_beta   90.00
_cell.angle_gamma   90.00
#
_symmetry.space_group_name_H-M   'P 1'
#
loop_
_entity.id
_entity.type
_entity.pdbx_description
1 polymer ?
#
loop_
_entity_poly.entity_id
_entity_poly.type
_entity_poly.pdbx_seq_one_letter_code
_entity_poly.pdbx_strand_id
1 'polypeptide(L)' 'MAKDEQKSRALIQISLDSSPHEELPNHLTLHPFQYKGLVNQIIDSKWVGLKINELLVVEYYSRQT' A
#
# COMPACT_ATOMS: atom_id res chain seq x y z
N MET A 1 -18.46 13.10 -1.16
CA MET A 1 -18.10 13.63 0.18
C MET A 1 -17.81 12.50 1.20
N ALA A 2 -17.39 11.31 0.75
CA ALA A 2 -17.18 10.15 1.65
C ALA A 2 -15.87 10.22 2.47
N LYS A 3 -14.89 11.03 2.04
CA LYS A 3 -13.55 11.10 2.65
C LYS A 3 -13.53 11.69 4.06
N ASP A 4 -14.46 12.59 4.36
CA ASP A 4 -14.53 13.29 5.66
C ASP A 4 -15.72 12.84 6.51
N GLU A 5 -16.44 11.81 6.08
CA GLU A 5 -17.53 11.26 6.86
C GLU A 5 -16.99 10.62 8.14
N GLN A 6 -17.62 10.92 9.28
CA GLN A 6 -17.17 10.40 10.58
C GLN A 6 -17.11 8.86 10.61
N LYS A 7 -18.03 8.20 9.87
CA LYS A 7 -18.05 6.75 9.72
C LYS A 7 -16.83 6.21 8.98
N SER A 8 -16.36 6.88 7.92
CA SER A 8 -15.18 6.43 7.17
C SER A 8 -13.90 6.60 7.99
N ARG A 9 -13.79 7.68 8.77
CA ARG A 9 -12.68 7.87 9.71
C ARG A 9 -12.66 6.83 10.83
N ALA A 10 -13.83 6.45 11.35
CA ALA A 10 -13.93 5.39 12.36
C ALA A 10 -13.43 4.03 11.83
N LEU A 11 -13.73 3.70 10.56
CA LEU A 11 -13.23 2.48 9.93
C LEU A 11 -11.70 2.48 9.78
N ILE A 12 -11.10 3.61 9.42
CA ILE A 12 -9.64 3.74 9.31
C ILE A 12 -8.99 3.53 10.67
N GLN A 13 -9.54 4.14 11.73
CA GLN A 13 -9.05 3.98 13.09
C GLN A 13 -9.08 2.51 13.54
N ILE A 14 -10.21 1.82 13.35
CA ILE A 14 -10.36 0.40 13.71
C ILE A 14 -9.32 -0.46 12.98
N SER A 15 -9.08 -0.18 11.69
CA SER A 15 -8.08 -0.92 10.90
C SER A 15 -6.65 -0.70 11.40
N LEU A 16 -6.30 0.54 11.75
CA LEU A 16 -4.98 0.87 12.29
C LEU A 16 -4.76 0.27 13.68
N ASP A 17 -5.79 0.23 14.53
CA ASP A 17 -5.70 -0.35 15.88
C ASP A 17 -5.67 -1.89 15.87
N SER A 18 -6.28 -2.52 14.86
CA SER A 18 -6.39 -3.99 14.76
C SER A 18 -5.26 -4.64 13.97
N SER A 19 -4.56 -3.90 13.12
CA SER A 19 -3.41 -4.43 12.37
C SER A 19 -2.14 -4.36 13.21
N PRO A 20 -1.32 -5.44 13.27
CA PRO A 20 0.02 -5.30 13.81
C PRO A 20 0.77 -4.27 12.96
N HIS A 21 1.46 -3.33 13.61
CA HIS A 21 2.29 -2.34 12.93
C HIS A 21 3.43 -3.03 12.17
N GLU A 22 3.14 -3.43 10.93
CA GLU A 22 4.16 -3.81 9.96
C GLU A 22 4.92 -2.54 9.59
N GLU A 23 6.26 -2.63 9.48
CA GLU A 23 7.08 -1.47 9.14
C GLU A 23 6.60 -0.86 7.82
N LEU A 24 6.17 0.40 7.89
CA LEU A 24 5.74 1.16 6.72
C LEU A 24 6.92 1.30 5.76
N PRO A 25 6.75 0.97 4.47
CA PRO A 25 7.84 1.06 3.51
C PRO A 25 8.21 2.52 3.25
N ASN A 26 9.50 2.80 3.03
CA ASN A 26 10.07 4.15 2.98
C ASN A 26 9.45 5.11 1.94
N HIS A 27 8.81 4.58 0.90
CA HIS A 27 8.13 5.41 -0.11
C HIS A 27 6.74 5.90 0.33
N LEU A 28 6.21 5.43 1.46
CA LEU A 28 4.91 5.83 1.98
C LEU A 28 5.08 6.56 3.32
N THR A 29 4.39 7.69 3.45
CA THR A 29 4.27 8.40 4.71
C THR A 29 2.82 8.35 5.17
N LEU A 30 2.58 7.89 6.40
CA LEU A 30 1.27 7.99 7.04
C LEU A 30 1.28 9.17 8.03
N HIS A 31 0.29 10.05 7.91
CA HIS A 31 0.02 11.12 8.88
C HIS A 31 -1.13 10.69 9.80
N PRO A 32 -0.85 10.18 11.02
CA PRO A 32 -1.85 9.52 11.87
C PRO A 32 -2.99 10.47 12.27
N PHE A 33 -2.66 11.71 12.65
CA PHE A 33 -3.64 12.70 13.10
C PHE A 33 -4.65 13.12 12.02
N GLN A 34 -4.26 13.00 10.74
CA GLN A 34 -5.13 13.39 9.63
C GLN A 34 -5.73 12.18 8.90
N TYR A 35 -5.33 10.96 9.26
CA TYR A 35 -5.61 9.72 8.53
C TYR A 35 -5.36 9.87 7.02
N LYS A 36 -4.23 10.50 6.67
CA LYS A 36 -3.81 10.73 5.28
C LYS A 36 -2.51 10.00 5.00
N GLY A 37 -2.47 9.29 3.88
CA GLY A 37 -1.24 8.74 3.32
C GLY A 37 -0.68 9.66 2.23
N LEU A 38 0.65 9.68 2.10
CA LEU A 38 1.37 10.37 1.05
C LEU A 38 2.34 9.40 0.37
N VAL A 39 2.38 9.46 -0.97
CA VAL A 39 3.31 8.69 -1.80
C VAL A 39 4.51 9.58 -2.08
N ASN A 40 5.67 9.24 -1.50
CA ASN A 40 6.88 10.05 -1.59
C ASN A 40 7.60 9.86 -2.92
N GLN A 41 7.59 8.63 -3.47
CA GLN A 41 8.38 8.26 -4.64
C GLN A 41 7.83 7.01 -5.34
N ILE A 42 8.31 6.76 -6.57
CA ILE A 42 8.11 5.48 -7.26
C ILE A 42 8.89 4.39 -6.51
N ILE A 43 8.28 3.21 -6.40
CA ILE A 43 8.83 2.09 -5.62
C ILE A 43 9.97 1.40 -6.36
N ASP A 44 10.94 0.89 -5.61
CA ASP A 44 11.90 -0.10 -6.11
C ASP A 44 11.24 -1.48 -6.11
N SER A 45 11.52 -2.33 -7.11
CA SER A 45 11.00 -3.71 -7.16
C SER A 45 11.38 -4.55 -5.94
N LYS A 46 12.49 -4.19 -5.26
CA LYS A 46 12.92 -4.83 -4.00
C LYS A 46 11.95 -4.62 -2.84
N TRP A 47 11.08 -3.61 -2.90
CA TRP A 47 10.13 -3.29 -1.84
C TRP A 47 8.76 -3.95 -2.05
N VAL A 48 8.61 -4.74 -3.11
CA VAL A 48 7.40 -5.52 -3.34
C VAL A 48 7.32 -6.63 -2.30
N GLY A 49 6.25 -6.65 -1.50
CA GLY A 49 6.02 -7.65 -0.44
C GLY A 49 5.72 -9.08 -0.95
N LEU A 50 5.90 -9.33 -2.25
CA LEU A 50 5.67 -10.61 -2.88
C LEU A 50 6.99 -11.17 -3.40
N LYS A 51 7.36 -12.36 -2.92
CA LYS A 51 8.49 -13.09 -3.46
C LYS A 51 8.12 -13.71 -4.82
N ILE A 52 8.42 -13.01 -5.91
CA ILE A 52 8.09 -13.42 -7.28
C ILE A 52 9.30 -13.27 -8.21
N ASN A 53 9.36 -14.12 -9.24
CA ASN A 53 10.29 -13.94 -10.35
C ASN A 53 9.59 -13.22 -11.51
N GLU A 54 9.86 -11.93 -11.64
CA GLU A 54 9.24 -11.05 -12.63
C GLU A 54 9.49 -11.51 -14.08
N LEU A 55 10.64 -12.13 -14.36
CA LEU A 55 11.00 -12.57 -15.72
C LEU A 55 10.08 -13.67 -16.23
N LEU A 56 9.62 -14.56 -15.35
CA LEU A 56 8.68 -15.63 -15.74
C LEU A 56 7.31 -15.06 -16.14
N VAL A 57 6.88 -13.98 -15.48
CA VAL A 57 5.63 -13.30 -15.81
C VAL A 57 5.74 -12.64 -17.18
N VAL A 58 6.84 -11.94 -17.45
CA VAL A 58 7.11 -11.31 -18.75
C VAL A 58 7.16 -12.35 -19.87
N GLU A 59 7.87 -13.45 -19.65
CA GLU A 59 7.97 -14.54 -20.62
C GLU A 59 6.61 -15.15 -20.95
N TYR A 60 5.79 -15.43 -19.93
CA TYR A 60 4.45 -16.01 -20.12
C TYR A 60 3.58 -15.14 -21.03
N TYR A 61 3.48 -13.84 -20.73
CA TYR A 61 2.64 -12.93 -21.50
C TYR A 61 3.21 -12.58 -22.88
N SER A 62 4.52 -12.71 -23.08
CA SER A 62 5.12 -12.54 -24.41
C SER A 62 4.68 -13.62 -25.40
N ARG A 63 4.24 -14.79 -24.91
CA ARG A 63 3.73 -15.90 -25.73
C ARG A 63 2.22 -15.81 -25.96
N GLN A 64 1.54 -14.87 -25.31
CA GLN A 64 0.07 -14.71 -25.36
C GLN A 64 -0.38 -13.75 -26.48
N THR A 65 0.25 -13.89 -27.64
CA THR A 65 -0.22 -13.34 -28.92
C THR A 65 -1.21 -14.31 -29.56
#